data_AF-A0A1F5IP40-F1
#
_entry.id   AF-A0A1F5IP40-F1
#
_cell.length_a   1.000
_cell.length_b   1.000
_cell.length_c   1.000
_cell.angle_alpha   90.00
_cell.angle_beta   90.00
_cell.angle_gamma   90.00
#
_symmetry.space_group_name_H-M   'P 1'
#
loop_
_entity.id
_entity.type
_entity.pdbx_description
1 polymer ?
#
loop_
_entity_poly.entity_id
_entity_poly.type
_entity_poly.pdbx_seq_one_letter_code
_entity_poly.pdbx_strand_id
1 'polypeptide(L)'
;MAFGSWLRKNAEKYLMEAARDSVAARYPEYCAKPYREKGLVPFLWLNVFVPVYLAVPWQVRRKIILFTSYPGGRRPSWKKFD
;
A
#
# COMPACT_ATOMS: atom_id res chain seq x y z
N MET A 1 -16.01 5.54 12.90
CA MET A 1 -14.93 4.91 12.10
C MET A 1 -14.40 5.87 11.02
N ALA A 2 -13.95 7.08 11.37
CA ALA A 2 -13.47 8.07 10.39
C ALA A 2 -11.95 7.98 10.14
N PHE A 3 -11.19 7.62 11.17
CA PHE A 3 -9.73 7.55 11.08
C PHE A 3 -9.25 6.39 10.20
N GLY A 4 -9.82 5.19 10.36
CA GLY A 4 -9.41 4.02 9.56
C GLY A 4 -9.70 4.19 8.06
N SER A 5 -10.85 4.80 7.72
CA SER A 5 -11.20 5.09 6.33
C SER A 5 -10.32 6.21 5.74
N TRP A 6 -9.99 7.24 6.52
CA TRP A 6 -9.03 8.27 6.15
C TRP A 6 -7.63 7.70 5.91
N LEU A 7 -7.14 6.87 6.83
CA LEU A 7 -5.82 6.24 6.75
C LEU A 7 -5.72 5.35 5.50
N ARG A 8 -6.76 4.54 5.26
CA ARG A 8 -6.83 3.67 4.08
C ARG A 8 -6.79 4.49 2.78
N LYS A 9 -7.61 5.54 2.66
CA LYS A 9 -7.66 6.38 1.46
C LYS A 9 -6.33 7.07 1.18
N ASN A 10 -5.66 7.58 2.20
CA ASN A 10 -4.33 8.18 2.03
C ASN A 10 -3.28 7.14 1.66
N ALA A 11 -3.27 5.99 2.35
CA ALA A 11 -2.33 4.91 2.02
C ALA A 11 -2.48 4.45 0.57
N GLU A 12 -3.72 4.27 0.11
CA GLU A 12 -4.01 3.91 -1.27
C GLU A 12 -3.49 4.96 -2.26
N LYS A 13 -3.78 6.25 -2.03
CA LYS A 13 -3.31 7.35 -2.88
C LYS A 13 -1.79 7.34 -3.04
N TYR A 14 -1.05 7.34 -1.93
CA TYR A 14 0.41 7.45 -1.98
C TYR A 14 1.11 6.17 -2.45
N LEU A 15 0.53 4.99 -2.20
CA LEU A 15 1.05 3.73 -2.77
C LEU A 15 0.86 3.68 -4.28
N MET A 16 -0.27 4.17 -4.81
CA MET A 16 -0.48 4.27 -6.26
C MET A 16 0.48 5.28 -6.91
N GLU A 17 0.71 6.43 -6.27
CA GLU A 17 1.70 7.42 -6.74
C GLU A 17 3.10 6.81 -6.80
N ALA A 18 3.55 6.13 -5.74
CA ALA A 18 4.85 5.47 -5.72
C ALA A 18 4.98 4.36 -6.77
N ALA A 19 3.90 3.60 -7.01
CA ALA A 19 3.87 2.59 -8.06
C ALA A 19 4.00 3.24 -9.46
N ARG A 20 3.28 4.35 -9.71
CA ARG A 20 3.44 5.12 -10.96
C ARG A 20 4.86 5.64 -11.13
N ASP A 21 5.48 6.16 -10.06
CA ASP A 21 6.87 6.62 -10.08
C ASP A 21 7.83 5.48 -10.44
N SER A 22 7.62 4.27 -9.92
CA SER A 22 8.45 3.11 -10.25
C SER A 22 8.34 2.69 -11.72
N VAL A 23 7.14 2.83 -12.31
CA VAL A 23 6.88 2.55 -13.73
C VAL A 23 7.49 3.64 -14.61
N ALA A 24 7.32 4.92 -14.23
CA ALA A 24 7.90 6.04 -14.95
C ALA A 24 9.44 5.99 -14.94
N ALA A 25 10.04 5.58 -13.82
CA ALA A 25 11.49 5.37 -13.72
C ALA A 25 11.98 4.23 -14.64
N ARG A 26 11.15 3.21 -14.86
CA ARG A 26 11.48 2.07 -15.74
C ARG A 26 11.24 2.40 -17.23
N TYR A 27 10.26 3.25 -17.53
CA TYR A 27 9.86 3.61 -18.89
C TYR A 27 9.78 5.13 -19.08
N PRO A 28 10.92 5.84 -19.04
CA PRO A 28 10.96 7.30 -19.06
C PRO A 28 10.46 7.90 -20.38
N GLU A 29 10.61 7.19 -21.50
CA GLU A 29 10.23 7.68 -22.83
C GLU A 29 8.72 7.72 -23.07
N TYR A 30 7.95 6.89 -22.34
CA TYR A 30 6.51 6.73 -22.52
C TYR A 30 5.67 7.37 -21.40
N CYS A 31 6.33 7.88 -20.34
CA CYS A 31 5.63 8.37 -19.15
C CYS A 31 5.78 9.88 -19.01
N ALA A 32 4.64 10.59 -18.97
CA ALA A 32 4.61 12.01 -18.60
C ALA A 32 4.99 12.19 -17.12
N LYS A 33 5.63 13.33 -16.80
CA LYS A 33 6.04 13.65 -15.42
C LYS A 33 4.81 13.68 -14.51
N PRO A 34 4.74 12.86 -13.45
CA PRO A 34 3.56 12.78 -12.60
C PRO A 34 3.36 14.07 -11.81
N TYR A 35 2.10 14.52 -11.73
CA TYR A 35 1.72 15.65 -10.88
C TYR A 35 1.85 15.24 -9.40
N ARG A 36 2.56 16.06 -8.60
CA ARG A 36 2.63 15.92 -7.14
C ARG A 36 1.99 17.10 -6.46
N GLU A 37 1.11 16.81 -5.52
CA GLU A 37 0.67 17.79 -4.52
C GLU A 37 1.87 18.15 -3.64
N LYS A 38 2.17 19.46 -3.56
CA LYS A 38 3.26 19.98 -2.74
C LYS A 38 2.79 20.12 -1.30
N GLY A 39 3.50 19.52 -0.35
CA GLY A 39 3.22 19.68 1.08
C GLY A 39 4.01 18.72 1.97
N LEU A 40 4.01 19.00 3.28
CA LEU A 40 4.68 18.16 4.29
C LEU A 40 4.00 16.79 4.44
N VAL A 41 2.66 16.74 4.34
CA VAL A 41 1.90 15.49 4.45
C VAL A 41 2.24 14.54 3.28
N PRO A 42 2.16 14.95 2.00
CA PRO A 42 2.63 14.14 0.88
C PRO A 42 4.06 13.63 1.03
N PHE A 43 4.97 14.50 1.51
CA PHE A 43 6.37 14.15 1.71
C PHE A 43 6.55 13.03 2.72
N LEU A 44 5.89 13.11 3.89
CA LEU A 44 5.97 12.07 4.92
C LEU A 44 5.41 10.74 4.42
N TRP A 45 4.31 10.76 3.67
CA TRP A 45 3.72 9.53 3.15
C TRP A 45 4.61 8.86 2.11
N LEU A 46 5.12 9.61 1.13
CA LEU A 46 5.98 9.05 0.08
C LEU A 46 7.37 8.64 0.59
N ASN A 47 7.96 9.38 1.53
CA ASN A 47 9.33 9.13 1.99
C ASN A 47 9.45 8.30 3.26
N VAL A 48 8.38 8.15 4.05
CA VAL A 48 8.41 7.35 5.29
C VAL A 48 7.45 6.19 5.19
N PHE A 49 6.16 6.45 4.95
CA PHE A 49 5.15 5.39 4.96
C PHE A 49 5.35 4.38 3.84
N VAL A 50 5.50 4.85 2.60
CA VAL A 50 5.66 3.97 1.43
C VAL A 50 6.88 3.05 1.55
N PRO A 51 8.10 3.52 1.85
CA PRO A 51 9.25 2.61 1.95
C PRO A 51 9.12 1.65 3.12
N VAL A 52 8.60 2.11 4.28
CA VAL A 52 8.33 1.21 5.42
C VAL A 52 7.32 0.15 5.01
N TYR A 53 6.22 0.55 4.34
CA TYR A 53 5.21 -0.39 3.87
C TYR A 53 5.81 -1.40 2.90
N LEU A 54 6.56 -0.96 1.88
CA LEU A 54 7.22 -1.81 0.89
C LEU A 54 8.25 -2.77 1.50
N ALA A 55 8.96 -2.35 2.54
CA ALA A 55 9.89 -3.19 3.29
C ALA A 55 9.18 -4.28 4.10
N VAL A 56 7.88 -4.13 4.43
CA VAL A 56 7.13 -5.16 5.15
C VAL A 56 7.04 -6.43 4.30
N PRO A 57 7.60 -7.56 4.78
CA PRO A 57 7.55 -8.82 4.06
C PRO A 57 6.11 -9.27 3.84
N TRP A 58 5.85 -9.92 2.70
CA TRP A 58 4.53 -10.45 2.37
C TRP A 58 3.96 -11.36 3.46
N GLN A 59 4.82 -12.11 4.18
CA GLN A 59 4.44 -12.97 5.29
C GLN A 59 3.73 -12.20 6.42
N VAL A 60 4.24 -11.02 6.77
CA VAL A 60 3.67 -10.16 7.81
C VAL A 60 2.37 -9.55 7.34
N ARG A 61 2.34 -9.00 6.11
CA ARG A 61 1.11 -8.48 5.50
C ARG A 61 0.01 -9.53 5.45
N ARG A 62 0.36 -10.75 5.04
CA ARG A 62 -0.55 -11.90 4.99
C ARG A 62 -1.12 -12.21 6.37
N LYS A 63 -0.29 -12.27 7.43
CA LYS A 63 -0.78 -12.49 8.80
C LYS A 63 -1.77 -11.42 9.25
N ILE A 64 -1.49 -10.14 8.99
CA ILE A 64 -2.37 -9.03 9.37
C ILE A 64 -3.70 -9.07 8.61
N ILE A 65 -3.67 -9.30 7.29
CA ILE A 65 -4.89 -9.44 6.47
C ILE A 65 -5.72 -10.63 6.96
N LEU A 66 -5.07 -11.75 7.27
CA LEU A 66 -5.75 -12.95 7.77
C LEU A 66 -6.38 -12.71 9.14
N PHE A 67 -5.67 -12.07 10.06
CA PHE A 67 -6.18 -11.76 11.39
C PHE A 67 -7.38 -10.81 11.34
N THR A 68 -7.30 -9.78 10.51
CA THR A 68 -8.38 -8.77 10.36
C THR A 68 -9.58 -9.31 9.58
N SER A 69 -9.37 -10.19 8.61
CA SER A 69 -10.45 -10.78 7.80
C SER A 69 -11.11 -11.98 8.46
N TYR A 70 -10.41 -12.66 9.38
CA TYR A 70 -10.91 -13.83 10.11
C TYR A 70 -10.58 -13.73 11.62
N PRO A 71 -11.20 -12.77 12.33
CA PRO A 71 -10.93 -12.53 13.75
C PRO A 71 -11.28 -13.73 14.65
N GLY A 72 -12.10 -14.68 14.16
CA GLY A 72 -12.51 -15.89 14.88
C GLY A 72 -11.85 -17.20 14.42
N GLY A 73 -10.75 -17.15 13.64
CA GLY A 73 -9.96 -18.34 13.32
C GLY A 73 -10.56 -19.35 12.33
N ARG A 74 -11.84 -19.21 11.93
CA ARG A 74 -12.46 -20.09 10.92
C ARG A 74 -12.16 -19.60 9.51
N ARG A 75 -11.03 -20.05 8.95
CA ARG A 75 -10.83 -20.05 7.50
C ARG A 75 -11.86 -21.00 6.86
N PRO A 76 -12.47 -20.63 5.71
CA PRO A 76 -13.15 -21.58 4.86
C PRO A 76 -12.17 -22.71 4.48
N SER A 77 -12.56 -23.95 4.75
CA SER A 77 -11.73 -25.16 4.59
C SER A 77 -11.27 -25.44 3.15
N TRP A 78 -11.89 -24.79 2.15
CA TRP A 78 -11.65 -24.99 0.72
C TRP A 78 -10.40 -24.26 0.17
N LYS A 79 -9.62 -23.59 1.03
CA LYS A 79 -8.39 -22.85 0.64
C LYS A 79 -7.11 -23.48 1.20
N LYS A 80 -7.15 -24.78 1.51
CA LYS A 80 -5.93 -25.57 1.68
C LYS A 80 -5.36 -25.78 0.28
N PHE A 81 -4.28 -25.06 -0.04
CA PHE A 81 -3.42 -25.47 -1.14
C PHE A 81 -2.57 -26.61 -0.59
N ASP A 82 -2.64 -27.77 -1.25
CA ASP A 82 -1.67 -28.86 -1.09
C ASP A 82 -0.25 -28.38 -1.47
#